data_AF-A0A1D8JGC0-F1
#
_entry.id   AF-A0A1D8JGC0-F1
#
_cell.length_a   1.000
_cell.length_b   1.000
_cell.length_c   1.000
_cell.angle_alpha   90.00
_cell.angle_beta   90.00
_cell.angle_gamma   90.00
#
_symmetry.space_group_name_H-M   'P 1'
#
loop_
_entity.id
_entity.type
_entity.pdbx_description
1 polymer ?
#
loop_
_entity_poly.entity_id
_entity_poly.type
_entity_poly.pdbx_seq_one_letter_code
_entity_poly.pdbx_strand_id
1 'polypeptide(L)'
;MILRKWRPFWSYDIEKTERWLSEMTSKGNKLIEINRMTRLFSFTNGAHENIKYHIEYNKNKNQLPETLTNAGWSQAAIDGNWRILENGEKQISLYPTRDELVKRNRLHSNILTWISIYYGLQFIMPIMMLLHILFPGDTNINIESSPLWILTFLYFLQVIGVIILTIHMTRKLRTFERKHYDLEFDVQEPIGKTFSKWSPNWTAEPDVIEQWLEEMALKGQHLVKVQGVRFIFEKGAPKHTAYSIDFQWKTSPSYIEIHKNVGWSLLYASSQSFLKTAIWAKSFEEDETKPQLDYDMDGRRARNKKVLIAQGSSHLLLLLFTIFAMWIYLDSHTGMSLAFHNRLILGGIVVAIFIQIYRLTRTVLFSFK
;
A
#
# COMPACT_ATOMS: atom_id res chain seq x y z
N MET A 1 -0.16 11.73 -43.21
CA MET A 1 0.94 10.81 -42.79
C MET A 1 0.66 10.37 -41.36
N ILE A 2 0.79 9.07 -41.05
CA ILE A 2 0.53 8.57 -39.69
C ILE A 2 1.84 8.49 -38.91
N LEU A 3 1.96 9.25 -37.83
CA LEU A 3 3.11 9.21 -36.93
C LEU A 3 2.83 8.22 -35.80
N ARG A 4 3.71 7.23 -35.61
CA ARG A 4 3.61 6.27 -34.51
C ARG A 4 4.66 6.58 -33.44
N LYS A 5 4.24 6.64 -32.18
CA LYS A 5 5.13 6.85 -31.04
C LYS A 5 4.95 5.74 -30.01
N TRP A 6 6.06 5.14 -29.61
CA TRP A 6 6.09 4.13 -28.56
C TRP A 6 6.24 4.79 -27.19
N ARG A 7 5.40 4.39 -26.23
CA ARG A 7 5.44 4.93 -24.87
C ARG A 7 5.24 3.80 -23.85
N PRO A 8 6.32 3.16 -23.37
CA PRO A 8 6.19 2.11 -22.38
C PRO A 8 5.63 2.66 -21.07
N PHE A 9 4.93 1.83 -20.31
CA PHE A 9 4.36 2.18 -18.99
C PHE A 9 3.39 3.38 -18.97
N TRP A 10 2.87 3.82 -20.13
CA TRP A 10 1.93 4.94 -20.23
C TRP A 10 0.72 4.79 -19.28
N SER A 11 0.24 3.56 -19.09
CA SER A 11 -0.88 3.23 -18.19
C SER A 11 -0.61 3.41 -16.69
N TYR A 12 0.64 3.65 -16.30
CA TYR A 12 1.07 3.90 -14.93
C TYR A 12 1.56 5.34 -14.73
N ASP A 13 2.00 5.99 -15.81
CA ASP A 13 2.43 7.39 -15.84
C ASP A 13 1.38 8.26 -16.55
N ILE A 14 0.15 8.22 -16.03
CA ILE A 14 -1.04 8.80 -16.67
C ILE A 14 -0.89 10.31 -16.88
N GLU A 15 -0.59 11.08 -15.82
CA GLU A 15 -0.45 12.54 -15.95
C GLU A 15 0.68 12.96 -16.90
N LYS A 16 1.78 12.20 -16.93
CA LYS A 16 2.87 12.47 -17.86
C LYS A 16 2.44 12.14 -19.29
N THR A 17 1.61 11.11 -19.46
CA THR A 17 1.09 10.70 -20.76
C THR A 17 0.06 11.70 -21.26
N GLU A 18 -0.84 12.18 -20.43
CA GLU A 18 -1.83 13.23 -20.76
C GLU A 18 -1.15 14.55 -21.17
N ARG A 19 -0.15 15.00 -20.40
CA ARG A 19 0.65 16.18 -20.77
C ARG A 19 1.37 15.98 -22.09
N TRP A 20 1.98 14.82 -22.28
CA TRP A 20 2.64 14.49 -23.53
C TRP A 20 1.66 14.44 -24.72
N LEU A 21 0.45 13.91 -24.55
CA LEU A 21 -0.59 13.93 -25.59
C LEU A 21 -0.97 15.38 -25.94
N SER A 22 -1.13 16.22 -24.92
CA SER A 22 -1.44 17.65 -25.09
C SER A 22 -0.31 18.36 -25.86
N GLU A 23 0.95 18.10 -25.51
CA GLU A 23 2.14 18.60 -26.22
C GLU A 23 2.25 18.06 -27.66
N MET A 24 1.80 16.84 -27.94
CA MET A 24 1.80 16.29 -29.29
C MET A 24 0.77 17.02 -30.16
N THR A 25 -0.42 17.28 -29.62
CA THR A 25 -1.49 18.01 -30.33
C THR A 25 -1.17 19.49 -30.50
N SER A 26 -0.52 20.13 -29.53
CA SER A 26 -0.03 21.50 -29.70
C SER A 26 1.02 21.63 -30.82
N LYS A 27 1.70 20.52 -31.16
CA LYS A 27 2.62 20.41 -32.31
C LYS A 27 1.92 19.99 -33.62
N GLY A 28 0.59 19.96 -33.65
CA GLY A 28 -0.20 19.57 -34.82
C GLY A 28 -0.34 18.05 -35.01
N ASN A 29 -0.06 17.24 -33.99
CA ASN A 29 -0.26 15.79 -34.04
C ASN A 29 -1.54 15.41 -33.26
N LYS A 30 -2.64 15.19 -33.98
CA LYS A 30 -3.91 14.76 -33.37
C LYS A 30 -3.90 13.24 -33.16
N LEU A 31 -4.28 12.80 -31.96
CA LEU A 31 -4.36 11.39 -31.63
C LEU A 31 -5.50 10.73 -32.40
N ILE A 32 -5.25 9.55 -32.97
CA ILE A 32 -6.26 8.74 -33.67
C ILE A 32 -6.54 7.45 -32.91
N GLU A 33 -5.48 6.76 -32.52
CA GLU A 33 -5.58 5.40 -32.01
C GLU A 33 -4.50 5.13 -30.98
N ILE A 34 -4.84 4.25 -30.05
CA ILE A 34 -3.88 3.63 -29.14
C ILE A 34 -3.92 2.12 -29.31
N ASN A 35 -2.75 1.49 -29.29
CA ASN A 35 -2.64 0.05 -29.20
C ASN A 35 -2.02 -0.31 -27.85
N ARG A 36 -2.84 -0.82 -26.93
CA ARG A 36 -2.42 -1.14 -25.57
C ARG A 36 -1.37 -2.24 -25.49
N MET A 37 -1.41 -3.20 -26.43
CA MET A 37 -0.53 -4.39 -26.42
C MET A 37 0.88 -3.99 -26.83
N THR A 38 1.00 -3.24 -27.93
CA THR A 38 2.30 -2.77 -28.45
C THR A 38 2.75 -1.47 -27.77
N ARG A 39 1.85 -0.79 -27.04
CA ARG A 39 2.08 0.50 -26.37
C ARG A 39 2.41 1.63 -27.36
N LEU A 40 1.82 1.54 -28.55
CA LEU A 40 1.97 2.51 -29.63
C LEU A 40 0.78 3.47 -29.67
N PHE A 41 1.07 4.74 -29.87
CA PHE A 41 0.10 5.81 -30.10
C PHE A 41 0.24 6.27 -31.56
N SER A 42 -0.87 6.31 -32.28
CA SER A 42 -0.94 6.72 -33.68
C SER A 42 -1.54 8.11 -33.79
N PHE A 43 -0.85 8.99 -34.51
CA PHE A 43 -1.24 10.38 -34.71
C PHE A 43 -1.39 10.72 -36.19
N THR A 44 -2.28 11.66 -36.51
CA THR A 44 -2.35 12.32 -37.82
C THR A 44 -1.96 13.78 -37.68
N ASN A 45 -1.62 14.40 -38.81
CA ASN A 45 -1.52 15.85 -38.89
C ASN A 45 -2.90 16.46 -38.63
N GLY A 46 -2.97 17.40 -37.70
CA GLY A 46 -4.15 18.16 -37.33
C GLY A 46 -3.77 19.62 -37.02
N ALA A 47 -4.75 20.41 -36.62
CA ALA A 47 -4.52 21.80 -36.24
C ALA A 47 -3.70 21.89 -34.94
N HIS A 48 -2.98 23.01 -34.78
CA HIS A 48 -2.27 23.34 -33.55
C HIS A 48 -3.28 23.80 -32.49
N GLU A 49 -3.81 22.83 -31.76
CA GLU A 49 -4.84 23.06 -30.74
C GLU A 49 -4.29 22.79 -29.34
N ASN A 50 -4.71 23.60 -28.38
CA ASN A 50 -4.37 23.39 -26.97
C ASN A 50 -5.43 22.50 -26.31
N ILE A 51 -5.43 21.23 -26.71
CA ILE A 51 -6.35 20.22 -26.19
C ILE A 51 -5.79 19.62 -24.91
N LYS A 52 -6.63 19.53 -23.88
CA LYS A 52 -6.35 18.74 -22.68
C LYS A 52 -6.86 17.32 -22.85
N TYR A 53 -6.02 16.36 -22.51
CA TYR A 53 -6.38 14.95 -22.53
C TYR A 53 -6.61 14.40 -21.13
N HIS A 54 -7.53 13.44 -21.02
CA HIS A 54 -7.76 12.65 -19.82
C HIS A 54 -7.82 11.17 -20.16
N ILE A 55 -7.08 10.34 -19.43
CA ILE A 55 -7.06 8.90 -19.63
C ILE A 55 -7.93 8.24 -18.55
N GLU A 56 -8.95 7.53 -19.00
CA GLU A 56 -9.87 6.78 -18.17
C GLU A 56 -9.64 5.27 -18.37
N TYR A 57 -9.78 4.51 -17.28
CA TYR A 57 -9.91 3.06 -17.34
C TYR A 57 -11.34 2.71 -16.91
N ASN A 58 -12.17 2.26 -17.85
CA ASN A 58 -13.56 1.94 -17.57
C ASN A 58 -13.90 0.57 -18.17
N LYS A 59 -14.42 -0.33 -17.34
CA LYS A 59 -14.86 -1.67 -17.78
C LYS A 59 -16.22 -1.63 -18.46
N ASN A 60 -17.03 -0.63 -18.16
CA ASN A 60 -18.34 -0.44 -18.74
C ASN A 60 -18.17 0.39 -20.02
N LYS A 61 -18.47 -0.23 -21.16
CA LYS A 61 -18.36 0.40 -22.49
C LYS A 61 -19.48 1.39 -22.81
N ASN A 62 -20.21 1.84 -21.79
CA ASN A 62 -21.33 2.76 -21.99
C ASN A 62 -20.80 4.07 -22.60
N GLN A 63 -21.68 4.74 -23.35
CA GLN A 63 -21.41 6.08 -23.87
C GLN A 63 -20.99 7.01 -22.73
N LEU A 64 -20.18 8.02 -23.08
CA LEU A 64 -19.74 9.02 -22.12
C LEU A 64 -20.99 9.63 -21.45
N PRO A 65 -21.05 9.72 -20.11
CA PRO A 65 -22.18 10.35 -19.41
C PRO A 65 -22.46 11.75 -19.97
N GLU A 66 -23.74 12.08 -20.13
CA GLU A 66 -24.15 13.40 -20.66
C GLU A 66 -23.56 14.55 -19.86
N THR A 67 -23.38 14.39 -18.56
CA THR A 67 -22.73 15.38 -17.68
C THR A 67 -21.30 15.72 -18.10
N LEU A 68 -20.53 14.73 -18.58
CA LEU A 68 -19.16 14.95 -19.07
C LEU A 68 -19.15 15.52 -20.49
N THR A 69 -20.06 15.07 -21.35
CA THR A 69 -20.24 15.64 -22.69
C THR A 69 -20.63 17.12 -22.62
N ASN A 70 -21.54 17.48 -21.72
CA ASN A 70 -21.97 18.86 -21.47
C ASN A 70 -20.86 19.71 -20.85
N ALA A 71 -19.85 19.08 -20.22
CA ALA A 71 -18.65 19.74 -19.71
C ALA A 71 -17.50 19.80 -20.73
N GLY A 72 -17.80 19.57 -22.02
CA GLY A 72 -16.85 19.72 -23.12
C GLY A 72 -15.93 18.52 -23.36
N TRP A 73 -16.14 17.39 -22.67
CA TRP A 73 -15.36 16.18 -22.91
C TRP A 73 -15.91 15.39 -24.09
N SER A 74 -15.02 14.97 -24.98
CA SER A 74 -15.33 14.05 -26.08
C SER A 74 -14.33 12.90 -26.14
N GLN A 75 -14.67 11.82 -26.83
CA GLN A 75 -13.79 10.65 -26.93
C GLN A 75 -12.79 10.82 -28.09
N ALA A 76 -11.49 10.84 -27.77
CA ALA A 76 -10.41 10.88 -28.75
C ALA A 76 -10.03 9.47 -29.25
N ALA A 77 -9.89 8.50 -28.34
CA ALA A 77 -9.50 7.14 -28.69
C ALA A 77 -10.02 6.11 -27.67
N ILE A 78 -10.22 4.87 -28.11
CA ILE A 78 -10.64 3.75 -27.25
C ILE A 78 -9.91 2.46 -27.64
N ASP A 79 -9.44 1.70 -26.65
CA ASP A 79 -8.89 0.35 -26.84
C ASP A 79 -9.24 -0.57 -25.65
N GLY A 80 -10.28 -1.38 -25.86
CA GLY A 80 -10.93 -2.19 -24.84
C GLY A 80 -11.43 -1.37 -23.65
N ASN A 81 -10.77 -1.49 -22.49
CA ASN A 81 -11.19 -0.81 -21.26
C ASN A 81 -10.50 0.55 -21.08
N TRP A 82 -9.67 0.97 -22.03
CA TRP A 82 -8.99 2.26 -22.00
C TRP A 82 -9.73 3.25 -22.89
N ARG A 83 -9.99 4.43 -22.35
CA ARG A 83 -10.58 5.55 -23.08
C ARG A 83 -9.71 6.77 -22.88
N ILE A 84 -9.44 7.47 -23.97
CA ILE A 84 -8.78 8.78 -23.94
C ILE A 84 -9.83 9.81 -24.33
N LEU A 85 -10.04 10.75 -23.44
CA LEU A 85 -10.96 11.86 -23.59
C LEU A 85 -10.17 13.12 -23.95
N GLU A 86 -10.73 13.96 -24.80
CA GLU A 86 -10.21 15.27 -25.15
C GLU A 86 -11.19 16.37 -24.73
N ASN A 87 -10.65 17.52 -24.31
CA ASN A 87 -11.43 18.72 -24.01
C ASN A 87 -10.63 19.94 -24.49
N GLY A 88 -11.27 20.75 -25.35
CA GLY A 88 -10.68 21.96 -25.93
C GLY A 88 -11.03 23.25 -25.18
N GLU A 89 -11.82 23.18 -24.11
CA GLU A 89 -12.23 24.35 -23.34
C GLU A 89 -11.08 24.91 -22.50
N LYS A 90 -11.01 26.24 -22.40
CA LYS A 90 -9.97 26.94 -21.62
C LYS A 90 -10.10 26.66 -20.12
N GLN A 91 -11.33 26.58 -19.62
CA GLN A 91 -11.65 26.34 -18.22
C GLN A 91 -12.59 25.14 -18.12
N ILE A 92 -12.08 24.05 -17.53
CA ILE A 92 -12.82 22.80 -17.39
C ILE A 92 -13.59 22.85 -16.07
N SER A 93 -14.90 22.71 -16.13
CA SER A 93 -15.80 22.74 -14.97
C SER A 93 -15.88 21.39 -14.22
N LEU A 94 -15.76 20.27 -14.94
CA LEU A 94 -15.91 18.93 -14.40
C LEU A 94 -14.84 18.00 -14.96
N TYR A 95 -14.24 17.17 -14.11
CA TYR A 95 -13.27 16.16 -14.52
C TYR A 95 -13.84 14.74 -14.37
N PRO A 96 -13.51 13.80 -15.28
CA PRO A 96 -13.82 12.39 -15.10
C PRO A 96 -13.13 11.80 -13.85
N THR A 97 -13.79 10.85 -13.18
CA THR A 97 -13.27 10.17 -11.99
C THR A 97 -12.18 9.16 -12.34
N ARG A 98 -11.19 8.96 -11.46
CA ARG A 98 -10.03 8.05 -11.69
C ARG A 98 -10.06 6.74 -10.89
N ASP A 99 -11.20 6.38 -10.31
CA ASP A 99 -11.28 5.30 -9.33
C ASP A 99 -10.98 3.92 -9.90
N GLU A 100 -11.52 3.60 -11.08
CA GLU A 100 -11.29 2.29 -11.72
C GLU A 100 -9.85 2.14 -12.21
N LEU A 101 -9.21 3.23 -12.65
CA LEU A 101 -7.79 3.27 -13.00
C LEU A 101 -6.92 2.95 -11.77
N VAL A 102 -7.21 3.59 -10.63
CA VAL A 102 -6.47 3.36 -9.39
C VAL A 102 -6.67 1.95 -8.89
N LYS A 103 -7.90 1.43 -8.94
CA LYS A 103 -8.23 0.06 -8.57
C LYS A 103 -7.45 -0.97 -9.41
N ARG A 104 -7.33 -0.75 -10.71
CA ARG A 104 -6.46 -1.58 -11.58
C ARG A 104 -5.00 -1.49 -11.15
N ASN A 105 -4.47 -0.28 -10.95
CA ASN A 105 -3.06 -0.10 -10.60
C ASN A 105 -2.73 -0.70 -9.21
N ARG A 106 -3.65 -0.62 -8.24
CA ARG A 106 -3.59 -1.33 -6.96
C ARG A 106 -3.49 -2.84 -7.16
N LEU A 107 -4.36 -3.41 -8.00
CA LEU A 107 -4.35 -4.84 -8.27
C LEU A 107 -2.99 -5.29 -8.85
N HIS A 108 -2.47 -4.57 -9.84
CA HIS A 108 -1.17 -4.88 -10.45
C HIS A 108 -0.02 -4.76 -9.43
N SER A 109 -0.01 -3.67 -8.65
CA SER A 109 0.99 -3.47 -7.59
C SER A 109 0.95 -4.61 -6.56
N ASN A 110 -0.25 -5.08 -6.19
CA ASN A 110 -0.42 -6.17 -5.23
C ASN A 110 0.08 -7.51 -5.80
N ILE A 111 -0.30 -7.84 -7.03
CA ILE A 111 0.19 -9.06 -7.71
C ILE A 111 1.71 -9.05 -7.77
N LEU A 112 2.31 -7.94 -8.20
CA LEU A 112 3.75 -7.82 -8.32
C LEU A 112 4.45 -7.88 -6.96
N THR A 113 3.84 -7.33 -5.91
CA THR A 113 4.31 -7.47 -4.52
C THR A 113 4.34 -8.93 -4.08
N TRP A 114 3.28 -9.70 -4.34
CA TRP A 114 3.25 -11.13 -4.02
C TRP A 114 4.32 -11.92 -4.79
N ILE A 115 4.51 -11.63 -6.08
CA ILE A 115 5.57 -12.23 -6.88
C ILE A 115 6.95 -11.88 -6.29
N SER A 116 7.18 -10.62 -5.89
CA SER A 116 8.44 -10.22 -5.24
C SER A 116 8.66 -10.88 -3.90
N ILE A 117 7.62 -11.06 -3.07
CA ILE A 117 7.73 -11.81 -1.81
C ILE A 117 8.09 -13.26 -2.09
N TYR A 118 7.41 -13.90 -3.04
CA TYR A 118 7.70 -15.27 -3.45
C TYR A 118 9.16 -15.42 -3.91
N TYR A 119 9.64 -14.50 -4.76
CA TYR A 119 11.04 -14.48 -5.15
C TYR A 119 11.97 -14.23 -3.95
N GLY A 120 11.65 -13.32 -3.05
CA GLY A 120 12.44 -13.09 -1.84
C GLY A 120 12.55 -14.34 -0.96
N LEU A 121 11.48 -15.14 -0.85
CA LEU A 121 11.51 -16.41 -0.13
C LEU A 121 12.44 -17.44 -0.79
N GLN A 122 12.51 -17.48 -2.12
CA GLN A 122 13.42 -18.37 -2.84
C GLN A 122 14.90 -18.07 -2.56
N PHE A 123 15.23 -16.85 -2.12
CA PHE A 123 16.60 -16.44 -1.79
C PHE A 123 17.05 -16.89 -0.41
N ILE A 124 16.13 -17.34 0.45
CA ILE A 124 16.49 -17.80 1.80
C ILE A 124 17.51 -18.94 1.70
N MET A 125 17.28 -19.94 0.84
CA MET A 125 18.19 -21.09 0.69
C MET A 125 19.58 -20.69 0.15
N PRO A 126 19.70 -19.95 -0.98
CA PRO A 126 20.98 -19.44 -1.44
C PRO A 126 21.72 -18.56 -0.42
N ILE A 127 21.00 -17.72 0.32
CA ILE A 127 21.61 -16.90 1.38
C ILE A 127 22.14 -17.79 2.52
N MET A 128 21.37 -18.78 2.94
CA MET A 128 21.81 -19.74 3.96
C MET A 128 23.05 -20.53 3.50
N MET A 129 23.07 -20.98 2.24
CA MET A 129 24.24 -21.63 1.64
C MET A 129 25.46 -20.68 1.59
N LEU A 130 25.26 -19.43 1.17
CA LEU A 130 26.32 -18.43 1.14
C LEU A 130 26.87 -18.15 2.54
N LEU A 131 26.01 -18.04 3.55
CA LEU A 131 26.42 -17.89 4.94
C LEU A 131 27.22 -19.10 5.44
N HIS A 132 26.82 -20.32 5.08
CA HIS A 132 27.59 -21.53 5.40
C HIS A 132 28.98 -21.51 4.75
N ILE A 133 29.10 -20.99 3.53
CA ILE A 133 30.39 -20.83 2.82
C ILE A 133 31.26 -19.73 3.46
N LEU A 134 30.67 -18.62 3.90
CA LEU A 134 31.38 -17.49 4.51
C LEU A 134 31.81 -17.76 5.95
N PHE A 135 31.12 -18.67 6.64
CA PHE A 135 31.42 -19.11 8.00
C PHE A 135 31.63 -20.62 8.02
N PRO A 136 32.66 -21.13 7.30
CA PRO A 136 32.97 -22.55 7.33
C PRO A 136 33.40 -22.89 8.75
N GLY A 137 32.75 -23.89 9.35
CA GLY A 137 33.25 -24.51 10.57
C GLY A 137 34.48 -25.36 10.25
N ASP A 138 34.52 -26.59 10.76
CA ASP A 138 35.58 -27.55 10.45
C ASP A 138 35.39 -28.26 9.09
N THR A 139 34.47 -27.77 8.25
CA THR A 139 34.17 -28.37 6.95
C THR A 139 35.07 -27.80 5.85
N ASN A 140 35.85 -28.68 5.20
CA ASN A 140 36.54 -28.32 3.97
C ASN A 140 35.51 -28.20 2.83
N ILE A 141 35.24 -26.97 2.40
CA ILE A 141 34.29 -26.66 1.33
C ILE A 141 35.03 -26.68 -0.01
N ASN A 142 34.76 -27.68 -0.85
CA ASN A 142 35.20 -27.69 -2.24
C ASN A 142 34.20 -26.91 -3.11
N ILE A 143 34.66 -25.83 -3.74
CA ILE A 143 33.84 -25.01 -4.64
C ILE A 143 34.02 -25.54 -6.06
N GLU A 144 32.93 -26.06 -6.63
CA GLU A 144 32.90 -26.51 -8.01
C GLU A 144 32.10 -25.53 -8.89
N SER A 145 32.60 -25.28 -10.10
CA SER A 145 31.93 -24.43 -11.07
C SER A 145 30.65 -25.09 -11.57
N SER A 146 29.50 -24.41 -11.41
CA SER A 146 28.24 -24.90 -11.95
C SER A 146 28.24 -24.83 -13.49
N PRO A 147 27.91 -25.92 -14.20
CA PRO A 147 27.77 -25.89 -15.66
C PRO A 147 26.61 -25.00 -16.14
N LEU A 148 25.69 -24.59 -15.24
CA LEU A 148 24.50 -23.79 -15.55
C LEU A 148 24.57 -22.37 -14.97
N TRP A 149 25.77 -21.84 -14.69
CA TRP A 149 25.95 -20.53 -14.05
C TRP A 149 25.25 -19.38 -14.78
N ILE A 150 25.15 -19.44 -16.13
CA ILE A 150 24.45 -18.42 -16.94
C ILE A 150 22.96 -18.40 -16.62
N LEU A 151 22.31 -19.57 -16.50
CA LEU A 151 20.89 -19.66 -16.16
C LEU A 151 20.63 -19.11 -14.75
N THR A 152 21.50 -19.46 -13.81
CA THR A 152 21.46 -18.94 -12.45
C THR A 152 21.60 -17.41 -12.43
N PHE A 153 22.55 -16.86 -13.18
CA PHE A 153 22.75 -15.42 -13.30
C PHE A 153 21.53 -14.70 -13.92
N LEU A 154 20.98 -15.24 -15.01
CA LEU A 154 19.78 -14.69 -15.67
C LEU A 154 18.57 -14.72 -14.74
N TYR A 155 18.40 -15.79 -13.96
CA TYR A 155 17.36 -15.89 -12.94
C TYR A 155 17.54 -14.82 -11.85
N PHE A 156 18.76 -14.62 -11.33
CA PHE A 156 19.04 -13.55 -10.36
C PHE A 156 18.73 -12.16 -10.92
N LEU A 157 19.11 -11.90 -12.18
CA LEU A 157 18.82 -10.64 -12.86
C LEU A 157 17.32 -10.41 -13.01
N GLN A 158 16.56 -11.45 -13.38
CA GLN A 158 15.10 -11.40 -13.44
C GLN A 158 14.50 -11.03 -12.08
N VAL A 159 14.94 -11.69 -11.00
CA VAL A 159 14.41 -11.42 -9.66
C VAL A 159 14.68 -9.99 -9.22
N ILE A 160 15.92 -9.52 -9.38
CA ILE A 160 16.30 -8.13 -9.08
C ILE A 160 15.43 -7.18 -9.90
N GLY A 161 15.25 -7.45 -11.19
CA GLY A 161 14.39 -6.66 -12.07
C GLY A 161 12.94 -6.57 -11.59
N VAL A 162 12.37 -7.69 -11.13
CA VAL A 162 11.01 -7.74 -10.58
C VAL A 162 10.91 -6.96 -9.27
N ILE A 163 11.88 -7.09 -8.35
CA ILE A 163 11.90 -6.33 -7.09
C ILE A 163 11.99 -4.82 -7.37
N ILE A 164 12.88 -4.40 -8.27
CA ILE A 164 13.02 -2.98 -8.66
C ILE A 164 11.70 -2.46 -9.26
N LEU A 165 11.08 -3.24 -10.16
CA LEU A 165 9.80 -2.88 -10.76
C LEU A 165 8.69 -2.75 -9.70
N THR A 166 8.63 -3.66 -8.73
CA THR A 166 7.68 -3.59 -7.60
C THR A 166 7.84 -2.32 -6.79
N ILE A 167 9.09 -1.98 -6.43
CA ILE A 167 9.39 -0.77 -5.66
C ILE A 167 8.98 0.47 -6.47
N HIS A 168 9.34 0.52 -7.75
CA HIS A 168 8.99 1.61 -8.64
C HIS A 168 7.48 1.81 -8.75
N MET A 169 6.75 0.74 -9.06
CA MET A 169 5.30 0.74 -9.23
C MET A 169 4.55 1.13 -7.96
N THR A 170 4.98 0.59 -6.82
CA THR A 170 4.38 0.88 -5.52
C THR A 170 4.59 2.35 -5.14
N ARG A 171 5.80 2.88 -5.35
CA ARG A 171 6.10 4.31 -5.12
C ARG A 171 5.24 5.20 -6.01
N LYS A 172 5.16 4.88 -7.30
CA LYS A 172 4.36 5.64 -8.27
C LYS A 172 2.88 5.66 -7.92
N LEU A 173 2.31 4.50 -7.59
CA LEU A 173 0.92 4.40 -7.15
C LEU A 173 0.68 5.23 -5.89
N ARG A 174 1.57 5.15 -4.88
CA ARG A 174 1.43 5.94 -3.64
C ARG A 174 1.47 7.44 -3.89
N THR A 175 2.42 7.91 -4.70
CA THR A 175 2.50 9.34 -5.07
C THR A 175 1.23 9.78 -5.81
N PHE A 176 0.74 8.94 -6.72
CA PHE A 176 -0.48 9.21 -7.46
C PHE A 176 -1.70 9.32 -6.53
N GLU A 177 -1.88 8.35 -5.63
CA GLU A 177 -2.98 8.34 -4.66
C GLU A 177 -2.92 9.53 -3.71
N ARG A 178 -1.74 9.89 -3.23
CA ARG A 178 -1.56 11.06 -2.35
C ARG A 178 -2.01 12.34 -3.02
N LYS A 179 -1.67 12.52 -4.30
CA LYS A 179 -1.99 13.73 -5.06
C LYS A 179 -3.49 13.84 -5.41
N HIS A 180 -4.16 12.72 -5.68
CA HIS A 180 -5.53 12.74 -6.22
C HIS A 180 -6.62 12.56 -5.17
N TYR A 181 -6.29 11.96 -4.03
CA TYR A 181 -7.28 11.59 -3.03
C TYR A 181 -7.04 12.22 -1.68
N ASP A 182 -6.27 13.30 -1.67
CA ASP A 182 -5.97 14.07 -0.47
C ASP A 182 -5.67 13.17 0.74
N LEU A 183 -4.85 12.13 0.53
CA LEU A 183 -4.26 11.35 1.62
C LEU A 183 -3.20 12.20 2.36
N GLU A 184 -3.22 13.51 2.20
CA GLU A 184 -2.65 14.42 3.16
C GLU A 184 -3.39 14.17 4.47
N PHE A 185 -2.68 13.44 5.34
CA PHE A 185 -3.07 13.33 6.72
C PHE A 185 -3.22 14.74 7.26
N ASP A 186 -4.25 14.97 8.07
CA ASP A 186 -4.44 16.25 8.78
C ASP A 186 -3.43 16.35 9.95
N VAL A 187 -2.20 15.89 9.71
CA VAL A 187 -1.07 15.96 10.62
C VAL A 187 -0.68 17.43 10.68
N GLN A 188 -1.18 18.10 11.71
CA GLN A 188 -0.70 19.43 12.06
C GLN A 188 0.81 19.36 12.26
N GLU A 189 1.56 20.27 11.63
CA GLU A 189 2.98 20.41 11.96
C GLU A 189 3.07 20.79 13.44
N PRO A 190 3.85 20.05 14.24
CA PRO A 190 3.91 20.31 15.67
C PRO A 190 4.54 21.68 15.90
N ILE A 191 3.81 22.56 16.58
CA ILE A 191 4.24 23.93 16.90
C ILE A 191 5.09 23.91 18.19
N GLY A 192 4.82 22.94 19.07
CA GLY A 192 5.44 22.77 20.37
C GLY A 192 6.36 21.56 20.51
N LYS A 193 6.72 21.26 21.77
CA LYS A 193 7.58 20.13 22.11
C LYS A 193 6.83 18.81 21.90
N THR A 194 7.39 17.95 21.05
CA THR A 194 6.87 16.60 20.82
C THR A 194 7.58 15.56 21.68
N PHE A 195 6.88 14.48 21.99
CA PHE A 195 7.44 13.29 22.58
C PHE A 195 6.81 12.04 21.96
N SER A 196 7.32 10.86 22.27
CA SER A 196 6.82 9.62 21.68
C SER A 196 6.51 8.58 22.73
N LYS A 197 5.43 7.83 22.51
CA LYS A 197 5.10 6.62 23.25
C LYS A 197 5.04 5.42 22.31
N TRP A 198 5.40 4.26 22.82
CA TRP A 198 5.41 3.01 22.08
C TRP A 198 4.19 2.20 22.47
N SER A 199 3.44 1.73 21.48
CA SER A 199 2.33 0.81 21.69
C SER A 199 2.50 -0.39 20.75
N PRO A 200 3.29 -1.40 21.13
CA PRO A 200 3.43 -2.60 20.33
C PRO A 200 2.10 -3.36 20.27
N ASN A 201 1.72 -3.84 19.09
CA ASN A 201 0.46 -4.55 18.82
C ASN A 201 -0.82 -3.73 19.02
N TRP A 202 -0.77 -2.41 18.88
CA TRP A 202 -1.95 -1.53 18.97
C TRP A 202 -3.08 -1.90 17.99
N THR A 203 -2.77 -2.59 16.89
CA THR A 203 -3.76 -3.04 15.91
C THR A 203 -4.61 -4.23 16.38
N ALA A 204 -4.24 -4.90 17.47
CA ALA A 204 -4.95 -6.07 17.98
C ALA A 204 -6.17 -5.70 18.84
N GLU A 205 -6.14 -4.53 19.48
CA GLU A 205 -7.16 -4.09 20.46
C GLU A 205 -7.53 -2.62 20.18
N PRO A 206 -8.31 -2.35 19.12
CA PRO A 206 -8.63 -0.99 18.70
C PRO A 206 -9.28 -0.18 19.83
N ASP A 207 -10.26 -0.75 20.53
CA ASP A 207 -11.03 -0.05 21.57
C ASP A 207 -10.16 0.40 22.76
N VAL A 208 -9.18 -0.43 23.15
CA VAL A 208 -8.23 -0.11 24.23
C VAL A 208 -7.32 1.04 23.80
N ILE A 209 -6.89 1.04 22.54
CA ILE A 209 -6.04 2.10 22.01
C ILE A 209 -6.82 3.39 21.83
N GLU A 210 -8.09 3.33 21.40
CA GLU A 210 -8.98 4.49 21.34
C GLU A 210 -9.09 5.15 22.72
N GLN A 211 -9.45 4.38 23.76
CA GLN A 211 -9.55 4.89 25.14
C GLN A 211 -8.22 5.47 25.62
N TRP A 212 -7.10 4.79 25.35
CA TRP A 212 -5.78 5.28 25.70
C TRP A 212 -5.45 6.62 25.00
N LEU A 213 -5.80 6.79 23.74
CA LEU A 213 -5.61 8.05 23.01
C LEU A 213 -6.52 9.17 23.56
N GLU A 214 -7.75 8.84 23.95
CA GLU A 214 -8.68 9.78 24.59
C GLU A 214 -8.14 10.28 25.93
N GLU A 215 -7.64 9.39 26.79
CA GLU A 215 -6.99 9.76 28.05
C GLU A 215 -5.76 10.63 27.84
N MET A 216 -5.02 10.41 26.76
CA MET A 216 -3.86 11.22 26.40
C MET A 216 -4.29 12.63 26.03
N ALA A 217 -5.33 12.79 25.20
CA ALA A 217 -5.87 14.09 24.84
C ALA A 217 -6.40 14.87 26.06
N LEU A 218 -7.05 14.18 27.00
CA LEU A 218 -7.50 14.77 28.28
C LEU A 218 -6.32 15.24 29.16
N LYS A 219 -5.15 14.62 29.06
CA LYS A 219 -3.93 15.07 29.74
C LYS A 219 -3.19 16.18 28.98
N GLY A 220 -3.80 16.73 27.93
CA GLY A 220 -3.19 17.72 27.04
C GLY A 220 -2.10 17.14 26.15
N GLN A 221 -2.17 15.84 25.83
CA GLN A 221 -1.21 15.13 24.98
C GLN A 221 -1.90 14.74 23.68
N HIS A 222 -1.78 15.60 22.67
CA HIS A 222 -2.50 15.46 21.40
C HIS A 222 -1.71 14.60 20.43
N LEU A 223 -2.36 13.59 19.86
CA LEU A 223 -1.74 12.73 18.85
C LEU A 223 -1.49 13.52 17.56
N VAL A 224 -0.23 13.63 17.16
CA VAL A 224 0.16 14.31 15.92
C VAL A 224 0.40 13.31 14.80
N LYS A 225 1.12 12.21 15.09
CA LYS A 225 1.54 11.29 14.05
C LYS A 225 1.75 9.87 14.58
N VAL A 226 1.44 8.88 13.75
CA VAL A 226 1.76 7.48 14.02
C VAL A 226 2.77 6.95 13.00
N GLN A 227 3.83 6.30 13.49
CA GLN A 227 4.87 5.66 12.70
C GLN A 227 5.07 4.21 13.16
N GLY A 228 4.35 3.29 12.53
CA GLY A 228 4.37 1.87 12.91
C GLY A 228 3.80 1.68 14.32
N VAL A 229 4.66 1.32 15.28
CA VAL A 229 4.29 1.14 16.70
C VAL A 229 4.55 2.38 17.57
N ARG A 230 5.08 3.45 16.97
CA ARG A 230 5.45 4.69 17.67
C ARG A 230 4.37 5.76 17.44
N PHE A 231 3.81 6.26 18.53
CA PHE A 231 2.83 7.35 18.56
C PHE A 231 3.54 8.63 19.00
N ILE A 232 3.45 9.68 18.20
CA ILE A 232 4.10 10.97 18.43
C ILE A 232 3.03 11.96 18.88
N PHE A 233 3.26 12.56 20.05
CA PHE A 233 2.34 13.48 20.71
C PHE A 233 2.96 14.86 20.83
N GLU A 234 2.10 15.87 20.87
CA GLU A 234 2.42 17.25 21.19
C GLU A 234 1.73 17.64 22.50
N LYS A 235 2.42 18.44 23.32
CA LYS A 235 1.83 18.98 24.55
C LYS A 235 0.99 20.21 24.21
N GLY A 236 -0.26 20.21 24.63
CA GLY A 236 -1.20 21.33 24.51
C GLY A 236 -2.15 21.39 25.70
N ALA A 237 -3.21 22.18 25.58
CA ALA A 237 -4.28 22.23 26.57
C ALA A 237 -5.08 20.91 26.57
N PRO A 238 -5.55 20.41 27.73
CA PRO A 238 -6.54 19.33 27.80
C PRO A 238 -7.70 19.55 26.84
N LYS A 239 -8.09 18.51 26.09
CA LYS A 239 -9.23 18.58 25.17
C LYS A 239 -9.95 17.24 25.10
N HIS A 240 -11.28 17.29 25.04
CA HIS A 240 -12.09 16.12 24.69
C HIS A 240 -11.96 15.84 23.20
N THR A 241 -11.36 14.69 22.88
CA THR A 241 -11.16 14.24 21.49
C THR A 241 -11.48 12.77 21.41
N ALA A 242 -12.49 12.42 20.62
CA ALA A 242 -12.84 11.04 20.33
C ALA A 242 -11.88 10.49 19.28
N TYR A 243 -11.39 9.27 19.51
CA TYR A 243 -10.57 8.55 18.55
C TYR A 243 -11.33 7.34 18.02
N SER A 244 -11.19 7.06 16.73
CA SER A 244 -11.77 5.86 16.12
C SER A 244 -10.75 5.20 15.20
N ILE A 245 -10.48 3.93 15.47
CA ILE A 245 -9.61 3.06 14.66
C ILE A 245 -10.52 2.24 13.77
N ASP A 246 -10.39 2.42 12.47
CA ASP A 246 -11.19 1.71 11.48
C ASP A 246 -10.33 0.82 10.58
N PHE A 247 -10.84 -0.37 10.30
CA PHE A 247 -10.20 -1.35 9.45
C PHE A 247 -10.99 -1.57 8.18
N GLN A 248 -10.37 -1.21 7.07
CA GLN A 248 -10.99 -1.24 5.76
C GLN A 248 -10.21 -2.16 4.81
N TRP A 249 -10.89 -3.18 4.30
CA TRP A 249 -10.35 -4.07 3.26
C TRP A 249 -10.15 -3.32 1.93
N LYS A 250 -11.01 -2.33 1.65
CA LYS A 250 -10.94 -1.45 0.48
C LYS A 250 -11.44 -0.07 0.89
N THR A 251 -10.57 0.92 0.90
CA THR A 251 -10.99 2.33 0.99
C THR A 251 -11.18 2.88 -0.42
N SER A 252 -12.41 3.30 -0.72
CA SER A 252 -12.65 4.23 -1.81
C SER A 252 -12.18 5.62 -1.36
N PRO A 253 -11.77 6.49 -2.30
CA PRO A 253 -11.52 7.89 -2.02
C PRO A 253 -12.72 8.60 -1.38
N SER A 254 -13.93 8.31 -1.87
CA SER A 254 -15.18 8.83 -1.33
C SER A 254 -15.36 8.55 0.17
N TYR A 255 -14.85 7.44 0.68
CA TYR A 255 -14.92 7.15 2.11
C TYR A 255 -14.16 8.17 2.96
N ILE A 256 -13.00 8.66 2.50
CA ILE A 256 -12.20 9.64 3.28
C ILE A 256 -12.90 11.00 3.28
N GLU A 257 -13.38 11.43 2.11
CA GLU A 257 -14.06 12.72 1.96
C GLU A 257 -15.34 12.81 2.80
N ILE A 258 -16.13 11.73 2.86
CA ILE A 258 -17.35 11.68 3.67
C ILE A 258 -17.03 11.95 5.16
N HIS A 259 -15.98 11.34 5.70
CA HIS A 259 -15.62 11.52 7.11
C HIS A 259 -15.01 12.90 7.38
N LYS A 260 -14.15 13.40 6.48
CA LYS A 260 -13.62 14.78 6.56
C LYS A 260 -14.76 15.81 6.56
N ASN A 261 -15.78 15.64 5.71
CA ASN A 261 -16.93 16.54 5.64
C ASN A 261 -17.79 16.57 6.92
N VAL A 262 -17.77 15.50 7.71
CA VAL A 262 -18.48 15.41 8.99
C VAL A 262 -17.59 15.86 10.17
N GLY A 263 -16.41 16.42 9.88
CA GLY A 263 -15.50 17.01 10.86
C GLY A 263 -14.55 16.01 11.52
N TRP A 264 -14.36 14.81 10.95
CA TRP A 264 -13.32 13.89 11.39
C TRP A 264 -11.99 14.19 10.70
N SER A 265 -10.91 14.24 11.49
CA SER A 265 -9.54 14.43 10.99
C SER A 265 -8.82 13.09 10.87
N LEU A 266 -8.14 12.86 9.74
CA LEU A 266 -7.39 11.63 9.48
C LEU A 266 -5.95 11.76 9.96
N LEU A 267 -5.62 11.15 11.10
CA LEU A 267 -4.29 11.23 11.72
C LEU A 267 -3.31 10.15 11.25
N TYR A 268 -3.85 9.00 10.82
CA TYR A 268 -3.04 7.89 10.31
C TYR A 268 -3.82 7.06 9.32
N ALA A 269 -3.14 6.59 8.27
CA ALA A 269 -3.60 5.48 7.45
C ALA A 269 -2.42 4.58 7.08
N SER A 270 -2.56 3.28 7.29
CA SER A 270 -1.53 2.31 6.96
C SER A 270 -1.30 2.24 5.45
N SER A 271 -0.05 2.06 5.05
CA SER A 271 0.33 1.94 3.64
C SER A 271 0.11 0.55 3.02
N GLN A 272 -0.53 -0.37 3.74
CA GLN A 272 -0.79 -1.73 3.27
C GLN A 272 -2.02 -1.77 2.36
N SER A 273 -1.92 -2.48 1.24
CA SER A 273 -2.94 -2.42 0.19
C SER A 273 -4.20 -3.26 0.46
N PHE A 274 -4.14 -4.23 1.38
CA PHE A 274 -5.21 -5.21 1.61
C PHE A 274 -5.90 -5.04 2.97
N LEU A 275 -5.22 -4.42 3.93
CA LEU A 275 -5.77 -4.09 5.24
C LEU A 275 -5.39 -2.65 5.57
N LYS A 276 -6.26 -1.71 5.23
CA LYS A 276 -6.05 -0.32 5.62
C LYS A 276 -6.52 -0.14 7.05
N THR A 277 -5.61 0.22 7.94
CA THR A 277 -5.93 0.70 9.28
C THR A 277 -5.88 2.22 9.23
N ALA A 278 -6.97 2.89 9.59
CA ALA A 278 -7.03 4.33 9.71
C ALA A 278 -7.28 4.74 11.17
N ILE A 279 -6.71 5.85 11.61
CA ILE A 279 -7.00 6.47 12.89
C ILE A 279 -7.62 7.84 12.60
N TRP A 280 -8.86 7.98 13.04
CA TRP A 280 -9.65 9.20 12.94
C TRP A 280 -9.73 9.86 14.30
N ALA A 281 -9.77 11.18 14.32
CA ALA A 281 -9.98 11.97 15.52
C ALA A 281 -11.03 13.05 15.28
N LYS A 282 -11.88 13.30 16.29
CA LYS A 282 -12.83 14.41 16.28
C LYS A 282 -12.93 15.00 17.68
N SER A 283 -12.67 16.28 17.79
CA SER A 283 -12.87 17.00 19.06
C SER A 283 -14.34 17.33 19.28
N PHE A 284 -14.73 17.40 20.54
CA PHE A 284 -16.09 17.73 20.98
C PHE A 284 -16.01 18.50 22.30
N GLU A 285 -17.08 19.21 22.65
CA GLU A 285 -17.19 19.93 23.92
C GLU A 285 -17.71 19.02 25.05
N GLU A 286 -17.55 19.43 26.32
CA GLU A 286 -17.90 18.58 27.48
C GLU A 286 -19.42 18.31 27.59
N ASP A 287 -20.24 19.21 27.04
CA ASP A 287 -21.70 19.13 26.96
C ASP A 287 -22.21 18.40 25.70
N GLU A 288 -21.34 18.09 24.73
CA GLU A 288 -21.69 17.36 23.52
C GLU A 288 -21.61 15.84 23.72
N THR A 289 -22.53 15.10 23.09
CA THR A 289 -22.44 13.65 23.05
C THR A 289 -21.19 13.22 22.27
N LYS A 290 -20.40 12.30 22.85
CA LYS A 290 -19.18 11.76 22.23
C LYS A 290 -19.46 11.32 20.78
N PRO A 291 -18.76 11.89 19.78
CA PRO A 291 -18.98 11.54 18.39
C PRO A 291 -18.53 10.11 18.09
N GLN A 292 -19.33 9.38 17.32
CA GLN A 292 -19.01 8.03 16.85
C GLN A 292 -18.79 8.05 15.35
N LEU A 293 -17.74 7.35 14.89
CA LEU A 293 -17.42 7.26 13.46
C LEU A 293 -18.43 6.35 12.72
N ASP A 294 -18.86 5.29 13.39
CA ASP A 294 -19.88 4.36 12.89
C ASP A 294 -20.96 4.17 13.97
N TYR A 295 -22.22 4.31 13.57
CA TYR A 295 -23.38 4.10 14.45
C TYR A 295 -23.82 2.62 14.47
N ASP A 296 -23.34 1.79 13.54
CA ASP A 296 -23.57 0.35 13.51
C ASP A 296 -22.43 -0.40 14.24
N MET A 297 -22.62 -0.59 15.54
CA MET A 297 -21.65 -1.28 16.40
C MET A 297 -21.48 -2.77 16.04
N ASP A 298 -22.55 -3.43 15.58
CA ASP A 298 -22.52 -4.84 15.19
C ASP A 298 -21.73 -5.03 13.89
N GLY A 299 -21.97 -4.16 12.91
CA GLY A 299 -21.20 -4.10 11.67
C GLY A 299 -19.72 -3.85 11.93
N ARG A 300 -19.39 -2.90 12.82
CA ARG A 300 -18.00 -2.61 13.22
C ARG A 300 -17.33 -3.82 13.86
N ARG A 301 -18.00 -4.48 14.81
CA ARG A 301 -17.48 -5.68 15.48
C ARG A 301 -17.24 -6.82 14.49
N ALA A 302 -18.15 -7.04 13.55
CA ALA A 302 -17.99 -8.06 12.50
C ALA A 302 -16.79 -7.77 11.58
N ARG A 303 -16.56 -6.49 11.21
CA ARG A 303 -15.38 -6.08 10.42
C ARG A 303 -14.09 -6.29 11.20
N ASN A 304 -14.03 -5.84 12.45
CA ASN A 304 -12.88 -6.03 13.34
C ASN A 304 -12.55 -7.52 13.51
N LYS A 305 -13.57 -8.37 13.71
CA LYS A 305 -13.39 -9.82 13.80
C LYS A 305 -12.75 -10.42 12.54
N LYS A 306 -13.20 -10.03 11.34
CA LYS A 306 -12.59 -10.49 10.07
C LYS A 306 -11.12 -10.10 9.97
N VAL A 307 -10.78 -8.90 10.42
CA VAL A 307 -9.40 -8.37 10.40
C VAL A 307 -8.52 -9.16 11.37
N LEU A 308 -9.00 -9.41 12.58
CA LEU A 308 -8.31 -10.19 13.59
C LEU A 308 -8.09 -11.63 13.14
N ILE A 309 -9.10 -12.25 12.52
CA ILE A 309 -8.96 -13.59 11.94
C ILE A 309 -7.88 -13.58 10.86
N ALA A 310 -7.90 -12.61 9.93
CA ALA A 310 -6.89 -12.52 8.89
C ALA A 310 -5.47 -12.32 9.45
N GLN A 311 -5.31 -11.45 10.46
CA GLN A 311 -4.03 -11.27 11.16
C GLN A 311 -3.61 -12.55 11.89
N GLY A 312 -4.52 -13.20 12.62
CA GLY A 312 -4.30 -14.46 13.31
C GLY A 312 -3.85 -15.56 12.36
N SER A 313 -4.50 -15.71 11.20
CA SER A 313 -4.09 -16.66 10.15
C SER A 313 -2.67 -16.38 9.65
N SER A 314 -2.31 -15.10 9.47
CA SER A 314 -0.95 -14.75 9.05
C SER A 314 0.11 -15.09 10.11
N HIS A 315 -0.20 -14.87 11.39
CA HIS A 315 0.68 -15.26 12.51
C HIS A 315 0.79 -16.78 12.66
N LEU A 316 -0.30 -17.51 12.44
CA LEU A 316 -0.32 -18.98 12.46
C LEU A 316 0.57 -19.54 11.36
N LEU A 317 0.46 -19.03 10.14
CA LEU A 317 1.31 -19.45 9.02
C LEU A 317 2.80 -19.19 9.32
N LEU A 318 3.12 -18.01 9.88
CA LEU A 318 4.49 -17.67 10.26
C LEU A 318 5.02 -18.58 11.39
N LEU A 319 4.18 -18.93 12.36
CA LEU A 319 4.51 -19.89 13.41
C LEU A 319 4.85 -21.26 12.81
N LEU A 320 4.01 -21.78 11.90
CA LEU A 320 4.26 -23.05 11.21
C LEU A 320 5.58 -23.05 10.44
N PHE A 321 5.88 -21.96 9.70
CA PHE A 321 7.17 -21.82 9.03
C PHE A 321 8.35 -21.79 10.00
N THR A 322 8.19 -21.13 11.16
CA THR A 322 9.25 -21.04 12.17
C THR A 322 9.50 -22.40 12.83
N ILE A 323 8.44 -23.16 13.11
CA ILE A 323 8.52 -24.54 13.62
C ILE A 323 9.19 -25.45 12.58
N PHE A 324 8.81 -25.32 11.30
CA PHE A 324 9.44 -26.08 10.23
C PHE A 324 10.92 -25.75 10.06
N ALA A 325 11.29 -24.48 10.15
CA ALA A 325 12.69 -24.05 10.15
C ALA A 325 13.46 -24.61 11.36
N MET A 326 12.84 -24.64 12.54
CA MET A 326 13.41 -25.28 13.73
C MET A 326 13.64 -26.78 13.51
N TRP A 327 12.67 -27.47 12.91
CA TRP A 327 12.78 -28.90 12.60
C TRP A 327 13.95 -29.19 11.65
N ILE A 328 14.05 -28.45 10.52
CA ILE A 328 15.19 -28.57 9.59
C ILE A 328 16.51 -28.31 10.32
N TYR A 329 16.56 -27.27 11.16
CA TYR A 329 17.76 -26.90 11.89
C TYR A 329 18.21 -28.03 12.84
N LEU A 330 17.28 -28.63 13.58
CA LEU A 330 17.58 -29.74 14.50
C LEU A 330 17.99 -31.02 13.75
N ASP A 331 17.32 -31.35 12.65
CA ASP A 331 17.62 -32.53 11.82
C ASP A 331 19.04 -32.44 11.20
N SER A 332 19.38 -31.27 10.66
CA SER A 332 20.69 -31.01 10.07
C SER A 332 21.85 -30.91 11.07
N HIS A 333 21.56 -30.74 12.36
CA HIS A 333 22.56 -30.54 13.43
C HIS A 333 22.47 -31.59 14.55
N THR A 334 22.08 -32.82 14.21
CA THR A 334 21.91 -33.96 15.14
C THR A 334 23.15 -34.32 15.97
N GLY A 335 24.34 -33.81 15.63
CA GLY A 335 25.59 -33.98 16.38
C GLY A 335 26.12 -32.70 17.06
N MET A 336 25.22 -31.79 17.48
CA MET A 336 25.48 -30.45 18.03
C MET A 336 26.88 -30.26 18.66
N SER A 337 27.83 -29.73 17.88
CA SER A 337 29.01 -29.13 18.51
C SER A 337 28.52 -27.89 19.25
N LEU A 338 29.02 -27.70 20.49
CA LEU A 338 28.60 -26.65 21.43
C LEU A 338 28.93 -25.22 20.96
N ALA A 339 29.21 -25.01 19.67
CA ALA A 339 29.58 -23.75 19.07
C ALA A 339 28.56 -22.65 19.39
N PHE A 340 29.09 -21.51 19.84
CA PHE A 340 28.30 -20.37 20.30
C PHE A 340 27.27 -19.88 19.25
N HIS A 341 27.65 -19.90 17.97
CA HIS A 341 26.79 -19.50 16.87
C HIS A 341 25.50 -20.35 16.76
N ASN A 342 25.60 -21.67 16.95
CA ASN A 342 24.45 -22.56 16.90
C ASN A 342 23.44 -22.28 18.02
N ARG A 343 23.93 -21.96 19.22
CA ARG A 343 23.06 -21.56 20.34
C ARG A 343 22.36 -20.23 20.09
N LEU A 344 23.03 -19.28 19.44
CA LEU A 344 22.41 -18.00 19.08
C LEU A 344 21.30 -18.19 18.05
N ILE A 345 21.52 -19.00 17.00
CA ILE A 345 20.49 -19.29 16.00
C ILE A 345 19.29 -19.98 16.66
N LEU A 346 19.53 -21.06 17.41
CA LEU A 346 18.46 -21.81 18.08
C LEU A 346 17.70 -20.92 19.07
N GLY A 347 18.41 -20.12 19.88
CA GLY A 347 17.81 -19.15 20.79
C GLY A 347 16.94 -18.12 20.06
N GLY A 348 17.41 -17.61 18.92
CA GLY A 348 16.64 -16.70 18.07
C GLY A 348 15.35 -17.32 17.53
N ILE A 349 15.40 -18.57 17.06
CA ILE A 349 14.23 -19.33 16.58
C ILE A 349 13.22 -19.54 17.71
N VAL A 350 13.69 -19.95 18.90
CA VAL A 350 12.84 -20.18 20.08
C VAL A 350 12.14 -18.88 20.50
N VAL A 351 12.88 -17.76 20.58
CA VAL A 351 12.30 -16.44 20.88
C VAL A 351 11.26 -16.05 19.83
N ALA A 352 11.54 -16.29 18.54
CA ALA A 352 10.58 -16.02 17.47
C ALA A 352 9.27 -16.83 17.64
N ILE A 353 9.36 -18.11 18.00
CA ILE A 353 8.19 -18.97 18.29
C ILE A 353 7.37 -18.39 19.45
N PHE A 354 8.01 -18.05 20.58
CA PHE A 354 7.30 -17.46 21.72
C PHE A 354 6.59 -16.15 21.36
N ILE A 355 7.23 -15.29 20.57
CA ILE A 355 6.62 -14.05 20.07
C ILE A 355 5.36 -14.35 19.24
N GLN A 356 5.37 -15.36 18.36
CA GLN A 356 4.20 -15.70 17.56
C GLN A 356 3.08 -16.32 18.41
N ILE A 357 3.41 -17.19 19.37
CA ILE A 357 2.42 -17.77 20.31
C ILE A 357 1.76 -16.67 21.13
N TYR A 358 2.53 -15.71 21.65
CA TYR A 358 2.00 -14.56 22.36
C TYR A 358 1.05 -13.71 21.49
N ARG A 359 1.40 -13.48 20.23
CA ARG A 359 0.53 -12.76 19.29
C ARG A 359 -0.77 -13.52 19.00
N LEU A 360 -0.68 -14.83 18.73
CA LEU A 360 -1.83 -15.68 18.46
C LEU A 360 -2.80 -15.76 19.64
N THR A 361 -2.27 -15.99 20.85
CA THR A 361 -3.10 -16.05 22.06
C THR A 361 -3.84 -14.75 22.29
N ARG A 362 -3.19 -13.58 22.12
CA ARG A 362 -3.85 -12.28 22.23
C ARG A 362 -4.95 -12.09 21.18
N THR A 363 -4.69 -12.42 19.92
CA THR A 363 -5.69 -12.34 18.84
C THR A 363 -6.91 -13.23 19.12
N VAL A 364 -6.68 -14.46 19.60
CA VAL A 364 -7.74 -15.40 19.95
C VAL A 364 -8.57 -14.88 21.13
N LEU A 365 -7.92 -14.45 22.22
CA LEU A 365 -8.60 -13.90 23.39
C LEU A 365 -9.48 -12.70 23.04
N PHE A 366 -8.99 -11.81 22.16
CA PHE A 366 -9.78 -10.65 21.73
C PHE A 366 -10.94 -11.04 20.80
N SER A 367 -10.81 -12.09 19.99
CA SER A 367 -11.89 -12.56 19.11
C SER A 367 -13.10 -13.16 19.84
N PHE A 368 -12.93 -13.53 21.12
CA PHE A 368 -13.99 -14.02 22.01
C PHE A 368 -14.63 -12.93 22.87
N LYS A 369 -14.05 -11.73 22.93
CA LYS A 369 -14.67 -10.57 23.56
C LYS A 369 -15.71 -9.93 22.66
#